data_AF-A0A0D3JVG6-F1
#
_entry.id   AF-A0A0D3JVG6-F1
#
_cell.length_a   1.000
_cell.length_b   1.000
_cell.length_c   1.000
_cell.angle_alpha   90.00
_cell.angle_beta   90.00
_cell.angle_gamma   90.00
#
_symmetry.space_group_name_H-M   'P 1'
#
loop_
_entity.id
_entity.type
_entity.pdbx_description
1 polymer ?
#
loop_
_entity_poly.entity_id
_entity_poly.type
_entity_poly.pdbx_seq_one_letter_code
_entity_poly.pdbx_strand_id
1 'polypeptide(L)'
;YGDFLWSPAIALARWLAQESIALEDKTVLELGAGLGLPGVTAATVGARQVLIQDQLEVSLREVTATAARNGVDDRVSTLACAWDD
;
A
#
# COMPACT_ATOMS: atom_id res chain seq x y z
N TYR A 1 3.64 -14.21 11.04
CA TYR A 1 2.67 -13.09 10.99
C TYR A 1 3.12 -12.21 9.85
N GLY A 2 2.32 -12.07 8.79
CA GLY A 2 2.72 -11.36 7.57
C GLY A 2 2.23 -11.98 6.26
N ASP A 3 1.75 -13.24 6.28
CA ASP A 3 1.43 -14.00 5.06
C ASP A 3 -0.05 -13.96 4.66
N PHE A 4 -0.89 -13.22 5.39
CA PHE A 4 -2.32 -13.14 5.13
C PHE A 4 -2.84 -11.71 5.26
N LEU A 5 -3.82 -11.39 4.43
CA LEU A 5 -4.50 -10.11 4.48
C LEU A 5 -5.43 -10.06 5.69
N TRP A 6 -5.33 -8.96 6.45
CA TRP A 6 -6.25 -8.68 7.53
C TRP A 6 -7.57 -8.10 7.00
N SER A 7 -8.72 -8.50 7.57
CA SER A 7 -10.04 -8.10 7.05
C SER A 7 -10.25 -6.59 6.88
N PRO A 8 -9.78 -5.71 7.80
CA PRO A 8 -9.85 -4.27 7.62
C PRO A 8 -9.05 -3.75 6.42
N ALA A 9 -7.90 -4.35 6.09
CA ALA A 9 -7.12 -3.96 4.91
C ALA A 9 -7.91 -4.22 3.61
N ILE A 10 -8.63 -5.35 3.54
CA ILE A 10 -9.51 -5.68 2.41
C ILE A 10 -10.68 -4.69 2.33
N ALA A 11 -11.30 -4.36 3.47
CA ALA A 11 -12.42 -3.42 3.53
C ALA A 11 -11.99 -2.01 3.06
N LEU A 12 -10.85 -1.51 3.55
CA LEU A 12 -10.31 -0.21 3.16
C LEU A 12 -9.94 -0.18 1.68
N ALA A 13 -9.25 -1.20 1.17
CA ALA A 13 -8.92 -1.29 -0.25
C ALA A 13 -10.16 -1.27 -1.15
N ARG A 14 -11.21 -2.03 -0.80
CA ARG A 14 -12.48 -1.99 -1.54
C ARG A 14 -13.15 -0.62 -1.50
N TRP A 15 -13.09 0.07 -0.37
CA TRP A 15 -13.63 1.41 -0.23
C TRP A 15 -12.85 2.43 -1.08
N LEU A 16 -11.52 2.33 -1.12
CA LEU A 16 -10.67 3.14 -2.01
C LEU A 16 -10.93 2.84 -3.49
N ALA A 17 -11.07 1.56 -3.86
CA ALA A 17 -11.36 1.13 -5.22
C ALA A 17 -12.71 1.62 -5.78
N GLN A 18 -13.62 2.04 -4.91
CA GLN A 18 -14.87 2.71 -5.28
C GLN A 18 -14.69 4.22 -5.53
N GLU A 19 -13.45 4.72 -5.53
CA GLU A 19 -13.12 6.13 -5.65
C GLU A 19 -13.83 7.00 -4.60
N SER A 20 -14.05 6.44 -3.41
CA SER A 20 -14.75 7.11 -2.31
C SER A 20 -14.04 8.38 -1.79
N ILE A 21 -12.79 8.59 -2.22
CA ILE A 21 -12.00 9.79 -2.00
C ILE A 21 -11.16 10.08 -3.25
N ALA A 22 -11.01 11.36 -3.60
CA ALA A 22 -10.17 11.79 -4.72
C ALA A 22 -8.68 11.71 -4.34
N LEU A 23 -7.97 10.75 -4.92
CA LEU A 23 -6.53 10.56 -4.72
C LEU A 23 -5.66 11.09 -5.87
N GLU A 24 -6.26 11.60 -6.93
CA GLU A 24 -5.55 12.22 -8.04
C GLU A 24 -4.57 13.30 -7.54
N ASP A 25 -3.33 13.22 -8.03
CA ASP A 25 -2.21 14.09 -7.64
C ASP A 25 -1.82 14.09 -6.16
N LYS A 26 -2.35 13.17 -5.34
CA LYS A 26 -2.02 13.05 -3.92
C LYS A 26 -0.79 12.17 -3.68
N THR A 27 -0.07 12.51 -2.61
CA THR A 27 0.94 11.64 -2.02
C THR A 27 0.31 10.94 -0.82
N VAL A 28 0.39 9.61 -0.76
CA VAL A 28 -0.23 8.75 0.25
C VAL A 28 0.84 8.05 1.07
N LEU A 29 0.62 7.93 2.38
CA LEU A 29 1.44 7.13 3.29
C LEU A 29 0.56 6.04 3.92
N GLU A 30 0.96 4.79 3.76
CA GLU A 30 0.37 3.65 4.49
C GLU A 30 1.34 3.21 5.58
N LEU A 31 0.87 3.17 6.83
CA LEU A 31 1.66 2.76 8.01
C LEU A 31 1.21 1.38 8.48
N GLY A 32 2.17 0.52 8.85
CA GLY A 32 1.89 -0.85 9.29
C GLY A 32 1.16 -1.67 8.21
N ALA A 33 1.66 -1.58 6.99
CA ALA A 33 0.96 -2.02 5.79
C ALA A 33 0.81 -3.54 5.64
N GLY A 34 1.66 -4.33 6.29
CA GLY A 34 1.83 -5.75 5.98
C GLY A 34 2.03 -5.95 4.48
N LEU A 35 1.07 -6.60 3.83
CA LEU A 35 1.08 -6.87 2.37
C LEU A 35 0.69 -5.66 1.50
N GLY A 36 0.39 -4.49 2.09
CA GLY A 36 0.21 -3.19 1.40
C GLY A 36 -0.95 -3.09 0.42
N LEU A 37 -2.02 -3.88 0.64
CA LEU A 37 -3.18 -3.88 -0.25
C LEU A 37 -3.85 -2.48 -0.37
N PRO A 38 -4.14 -1.75 0.73
CA PRO A 38 -4.66 -0.38 0.63
C PRO A 38 -3.76 0.58 -0.12
N GLY A 39 -2.45 0.60 0.16
CA GLY A 39 -1.49 1.50 -0.48
C GLY A 39 -1.33 1.21 -1.97
N VAL A 40 -1.22 -0.06 -2.37
CA VAL A 40 -1.19 -0.41 -3.79
C VAL A 40 -2.51 -0.03 -4.47
N THR A 41 -3.65 -0.25 -3.81
CA THR A 41 -4.95 0.18 -4.34
C THR A 41 -5.02 1.70 -4.52
N ALA A 42 -4.49 2.47 -3.57
CA ALA A 42 -4.39 3.93 -3.68
C ALA A 42 -3.61 4.36 -4.93
N ALA A 43 -2.50 3.67 -5.25
CA ALA A 43 -1.74 3.93 -6.47
C ALA A 43 -2.54 3.57 -7.73
N THR A 44 -3.28 2.45 -7.71
CA THR A 44 -4.14 2.01 -8.83
C THR A 44 -5.26 3.00 -9.14
N VAL A 45 -5.85 3.64 -8.12
CA VAL A 45 -6.93 4.63 -8.30
C VAL A 45 -6.44 6.07 -8.52
N GLY A 46 -5.14 6.25 -8.79
CA GLY A 46 -4.61 7.54 -9.28
C GLY A 46 -3.79 8.35 -8.27
N ALA A 47 -3.42 7.80 -7.11
CA ALA A 47 -2.42 8.46 -6.27
C ALA A 47 -1.11 8.68 -7.05
N ARG A 48 -0.55 9.88 -6.95
CA ARG A 48 0.69 10.26 -7.64
C ARG A 48 1.88 9.49 -7.09
N GLN A 49 1.94 9.35 -5.78
CA GLN A 49 3.00 8.65 -5.06
C GLN A 49 2.41 7.98 -3.83
N VAL A 50 2.87 6.77 -3.53
CA VAL A 50 2.52 6.04 -2.33
C VAL A 50 3.80 5.56 -1.65
N LEU A 51 3.97 5.93 -0.38
CA LEU A 51 4.97 5.35 0.49
C LEU A 51 4.28 4.31 1.38
N ILE A 52 4.77 3.08 1.36
CA ILE A 52 4.22 1.97 2.14
C ILE A 52 5.27 1.56 3.18
N GLN A 53 4.92 1.71 4.45
CA GLN A 53 5.81 1.43 5.57
C GLN A 53 5.34 0.19 6.34
N ASP A 54 6.29 -0.66 6.69
CA ASP A 54 6.11 -1.76 7.64
C ASP A 54 7.43 -2.07 8.35
N GLN A 55 7.39 -2.79 9.46
CA GLN A 55 8.59 -3.25 10.17
C GLN A 55 9.20 -4.50 9.51
N LEU A 56 8.40 -5.30 8.80
CA LEU A 56 8.83 -6.56 8.22
C LEU A 56 9.23 -6.38 6.75
N GLU A 57 10.53 -6.46 6.47
CA GLU A 57 11.05 -6.41 5.09
C GLU A 57 10.42 -7.46 4.16
N VAL A 58 10.12 -8.66 4.69
CA VAL A 58 9.47 -9.73 3.91
C VAL A 58 8.11 -9.29 3.39
N SER A 59 7.34 -8.55 4.19
CA SER A 59 6.04 -8.03 3.78
C SER A 59 6.19 -6.94 2.71
N LEU A 60 7.20 -6.08 2.84
CA LEU A 60 7.50 -5.04 1.85
C LEU A 60 7.97 -5.61 0.51
N ARG A 61 8.61 -6.79 0.48
CA ARG A 61 8.93 -7.47 -0.80
C ARG A 61 7.67 -7.88 -1.55
N GLU A 62 6.65 -8.36 -0.82
CA GLU A 62 5.35 -8.69 -1.41
C GLU A 62 4.62 -7.44 -1.91
N VAL A 63 4.77 -6.31 -1.22
CA VAL A 63 4.27 -5.01 -1.69
C VAL A 63 4.89 -4.64 -3.03
N THR A 64 6.22 -4.67 -3.15
CA THR A 64 6.91 -4.36 -4.41
C THR A 64 6.49 -5.30 -5.54
N ALA A 65 6.38 -6.61 -5.26
CA ALA A 65 5.92 -7.59 -6.25
C ALA A 65 4.47 -7.32 -6.68
N THR A 66 3.60 -6.94 -5.74
CA THR A 66 2.19 -6.64 -6.02
C THR A 66 2.04 -5.34 -6.80
N ALA A 67 2.81 -4.30 -6.47
CA ALA A 67 2.83 -3.04 -7.22
C ALA A 67 3.24 -3.27 -8.68
N ALA A 68 4.29 -4.05 -8.92
CA ALA A 68 4.75 -4.40 -10.27
C ALA A 68 3.69 -5.20 -11.04
N ARG A 69 3.02 -6.17 -10.39
CA ARG A 69 1.93 -6.95 -11.02
C ARG A 69 0.72 -6.08 -11.41
N ASN A 70 0.53 -4.94 -10.76
CA ASN A 70 -0.54 -4.00 -11.05
C ASN A 70 -0.07 -2.80 -11.89
N GLY A 71 1.20 -2.77 -12.32
CA GLY A 71 1.76 -1.71 -13.16
C GLY A 71 1.81 -0.33 -12.49
N VAL A 72 2.00 -0.29 -11.18
CA VAL A 72 2.09 0.94 -10.37
C VAL A 72 3.40 1.03 -9.57
N ASP A 73 4.38 0.22 -9.93
CA ASP A 73 5.72 0.20 -9.31
C ASP A 73 6.50 1.50 -9.49
N ASP A 74 6.17 2.32 -10.50
CA ASP A 74 6.71 3.67 -10.69
C ASP A 74 6.20 4.67 -9.64
N ARG A 75 5.11 4.35 -8.92
CA ARG A 75 4.46 5.24 -7.93
C ARG A 75 4.57 4.72 -6.51
N VAL A 76 4.87 3.44 -6.32
CA VAL A 76 4.94 2.81 -5.00
C VAL A 76 6.39 2.67 -4.55
N SER A 77 6.68 3.20 -3.37
CA SER A 77 7.96 3.04 -2.68
C SER A 77 7.72 2.42 -1.30
N THR A 78 8.73 1.71 -0.77
CA THR A 78 8.63 1.02 0.51
C THR A 78 9.64 1.55 1.53
N LEU A 79 9.28 1.53 2.81
CA LEU A 79 10.14 1.91 3.93
C LEU A 79 10.07 0.85 5.04
N ALA A 80 11.19 0.20 5.32
CA ALA A 80 11.34 -0.68 6.47
C ALA A 80 11.67 0.16 7.71
N CYS A 81 10.74 0.23 8.66
CA CYS A 81 10.85 1.07 9.86
C CYS A 81 9.93 0.52 10.94
N ALA A 82 10.31 0.58 12.21
CA ALA A 82 9.40 0.33 13.32
C ALA A 82 8.53 1.57 13.59
N TRP A 83 7.53 1.44 14.47
CA TRP A 83 6.68 2.57 14.86
C TRP A 83 7.37 3.55 15.82
N ASP A 84 8.41 3.07 16.50
CA ASP A 84 9.17 3.75 17.55
C ASP A 84 10.59 4.15 17.12
N ASP A 85 10.90 4.03 15.83
CA ASP A 85 12.15 4.52 15.22
C ASP A 85 12.15 6.05 15.00
#